data_AF-A0A0D6DXE5-F1
#
_entry.id   AF-A0A0D6DXE5-F1
#
_cell.length_a   1.000
_cell.length_b   1.000
_cell.length_c   1.000
_cell.angle_alpha   90.00
_cell.angle_beta   90.00
_cell.angle_gamma   90.00
#
_symmetry.space_group_name_H-M   'P 1'
#
loop_
_entity.id
_entity.type
_entity.pdbx_description
1 polymer ?
#
loop_
_entity_poly.entity_id
_entity_poly.type
_entity_poly.pdbx_seq_one_letter_code
_entity_poly.pdbx_strand_id
1 'polypeptide(L)' 'MFNTENILSNEQRAHDLALLIAQAEINKTLVAQVKSENEATELDIYPLYLTAYHEALESFSKDFPD' A
#
# COMPACT_ATOMS: atom_id res chain seq x y z
N MET A 1 -16.28 29.08 -3.05
CA MET A 1 -16.89 27.75 -3.27
C MET A 1 -15.71 26.80 -3.41
N PHE A 2 -15.40 26.03 -2.37
CA PHE A 2 -14.31 25.05 -2.48
C PHE A 2 -14.74 24.01 -3.50
N ASN A 3 -13.92 23.79 -4.52
CA ASN A 3 -14.08 22.67 -5.43
C ASN A 3 -14.15 21.39 -4.58
N THR A 4 -15.31 20.74 -4.54
CA THR A 4 -15.49 19.37 -4.05
C THR A 4 -14.90 18.40 -5.09
N GLU A 5 -13.70 18.71 -5.58
CA GLU A 5 -13.00 17.89 -6.56
C GLU A 5 -12.48 16.65 -5.84
N ASN A 6 -13.25 15.57 -5.99
CA ASN A 6 -12.88 14.19 -5.74
C ASN A 6 -12.65 13.80 -4.27
N ILE A 7 -13.72 13.73 -3.49
CA ILE A 7 -13.70 12.94 -2.25
C ILE A 7 -13.54 11.47 -2.66
N LEU A 8 -12.34 10.93 -2.48
CA LEU A 8 -12.07 9.52 -2.72
C LEU A 8 -12.95 8.64 -1.81
N SER A 9 -13.44 7.52 -2.34
CA SER A 9 -14.08 6.48 -1.53
C SER A 9 -13.06 5.81 -0.60
N ASN A 10 -13.51 5.14 0.45
CA ASN A 10 -12.61 4.44 1.38
C ASN A 10 -11.82 3.32 0.67
N GLU A 11 -12.41 2.67 -0.34
CA GLU A 11 -11.72 1.69 -1.19
C GLU A 11 -10.62 2.34 -2.03
N GLN A 12 -10.86 3.53 -2.59
CA GLN A 12 -9.84 4.25 -3.35
C GLN A 12 -8.67 4.68 -2.44
N ARG A 13 -8.97 5.18 -1.23
CA ARG A 13 -7.94 5.52 -0.23
C ARG A 13 -7.14 4.28 0.19
N ALA A 14 -7.82 3.17 0.42
CA ALA A 14 -7.20 1.90 0.80
C ALA A 14 -6.31 1.34 -0.32
N HIS A 15 -6.75 1.43 -1.57
CA HIS A 15 -5.99 1.04 -2.74
C HIS A 15 -4.69 1.85 -2.87
N ASP A 16 -4.80 3.18 -2.83
CA ASP A 16 -3.64 4.08 -2.96
C ASP A 16 -2.62 3.82 -1.85
N LEU A 17 -3.09 3.66 -0.60
CA LEU A 17 -2.22 3.35 0.53
C LEU A 17 -1.55 1.97 0.39
N ALA A 18 -2.29 0.95 -0.04
CA ALA A 18 -1.75 -0.39 -0.25
C ALA A 18 -0.66 -0.43 -1.31
N LEU A 19 -0.80 0.34 -2.39
CA LEU A 19 0.26 0.49 -3.41
C LEU A 19 1.51 1.15 -2.84
N LEU A 20 1.37 2.19 -2.02
CA LEU A 20 2.52 2.85 -1.37
C LEU A 20 3.26 1.89 -0.41
N ILE A 21 2.52 1.09 0.36
CA ILE A 21 3.09 0.08 1.25
C ILE A 21 3.84 -1.00 0.46
N ALA A 22 3.21 -1.54 -0.59
CA ALA A 22 3.84 -2.53 -1.46
C ALA A 22 5.14 -1.99 -2.09
N GLN A 23 5.11 -0.75 -2.57
CA GLN A 23 6.29 -0.08 -3.13
C GLN A 23 7.40 0.11 -2.08
N ALA A 24 7.06 0.43 -0.83
CA ALA A 24 8.03 0.58 0.24
C ALA A 24 8.74 -0.76 0.55
N GLU A 25 8.01 -1.87 0.60
CA GLU A 25 8.60 -3.19 0.82
C GLU A 25 9.42 -3.69 -0.37
N ILE A 26 9.01 -3.38 -1.62
CA ILE A 26 9.85 -3.59 -2.81
C ILE A 26 11.18 -2.85 -2.66
N ASN A 27 11.13 -1.56 -2.34
CA ASN A 27 12.33 -0.72 -2.21
C ASN A 27 13.26 -1.23 -1.10
N LYS A 28 12.71 -1.62 0.04
CA LYS A 28 13.47 -2.19 1.16
C LYS A 28 14.15 -3.50 0.77
N THR A 29 13.45 -4.36 0.05
CA THR A 29 14.00 -5.64 -0.45
C THR A 29 15.14 -5.39 -1.44
N LEU A 30 14.95 -4.47 -2.40
CA LEU A 30 15.99 -4.07 -3.35
C LEU A 30 17.24 -3.51 -2.64
N VAL A 31 17.05 -2.63 -1.66
CA VAL A 31 18.16 -2.08 -0.87
C VAL A 31 18.89 -3.18 -0.10
N ALA A 32 18.17 -4.16 0.46
CA ALA A 32 18.77 -5.29 1.16
C ALA A 32 19.57 -6.20 0.21
N GLN A 33 19.07 -6.45 -1.00
CA GLN A 33 19.78 -7.23 -2.03
C GLN A 33 21.06 -6.54 -2.47
N VAL A 34 21.01 -5.22 -2.76
CA VAL A 34 22.20 -4.43 -3.13
C VAL A 34 23.26 -4.48 -2.04
N LYS A 35 22.87 -4.46 -0.76
CA LYS A 35 23.81 -4.46 0.38
C LYS A 35 24.39 -5.84 0.71
N SER A 36 23.69 -6.92 0.38
CA SER A 36 24.05 -8.27 0.85
C SER A 36 24.84 -9.10 -0.15
N GLU A 37 25.06 -8.61 -1.39
CA GLU A 37 25.69 -9.35 -2.50
C GLU A 37 25.09 -10.75 -2.76
N ASN A 38 23.90 -11.02 -2.19
CA ASN A 38 23.26 -12.33 -2.18
C ASN A 38 22.21 -12.47 -3.29
N GLU A 39 21.84 -13.72 -3.55
CA GLU A 39 20.79 -14.11 -4.49
C GLU A 39 19.48 -13.33 -4.24
N ALA A 40 18.85 -12.90 -5.34
CA ALA A 40 17.62 -12.14 -5.31
C ALA A 40 16.52 -12.93 -4.58
N THR A 41 16.11 -12.44 -3.41
CA THR A 41 14.90 -12.94 -2.74
C THR A 41 13.69 -12.56 -3.58
N GLU A 42 12.94 -13.56 -4.05
CA GLU A 42 11.67 -13.33 -4.74
C GLU A 42 10.65 -12.74 -3.76
N LEU A 43 10.15 -11.55 -4.08
CA LEU A 43 9.14 -10.86 -3.28
C LEU A 43 7.79 -11.00 -3.97
N ASP A 44 6.85 -11.69 -3.33
CA ASP A 44 5.48 -11.78 -3.82
C ASP A 44 4.69 -10.52 -3.43
N ILE A 45 4.38 -9.70 -4.45
CA ILE A 45 3.76 -8.38 -4.26
C ILE A 45 2.26 -8.48 -4.00
N TYR A 46 1.60 -9.49 -4.56
CA TYR A 46 0.14 -9.55 -4.53
C TYR A 46 -0.41 -9.79 -3.11
N PRO A 47 0.13 -10.73 -2.31
CA PRO A 47 -0.26 -10.89 -0.91
C PRO A 47 0.05 -9.65 -0.05
N LEU A 48 1.17 -8.96 -0.31
CA LEU A 48 1.52 -7.72 0.38
C LEU A 48 0.48 -6.64 0.13
N TYR A 49 0.14 -6.42 -1.14
CA TYR A 49 -0.90 -5.49 -1.55
C TYR A 49 -2.25 -5.87 -0.93
N LEU A 50 -2.68 -7.14 -1.03
CA LEU A 50 -4.00 -7.56 -0.60
C LEU A 50 -4.17 -7.43 0.92
N THR A 51 -3.12 -7.75 1.68
CA THR A 51 -3.11 -7.58 3.14
C THR A 51 -3.21 -6.11 3.51
N ALA A 52 -2.32 -5.27 2.94
CA ALA A 52 -2.31 -3.83 3.18
C ALA A 52 -3.63 -3.16 2.79
N TYR A 53 -4.26 -3.59 1.70
CA TYR A 53 -5.55 -3.08 1.24
C TYR A 53 -6.65 -3.34 2.26
N HIS A 54 -6.78 -4.57 2.77
CA HIS A 54 -7.82 -4.88 3.75
C HIS A 54 -7.62 -4.16 5.08
N GLU A 55 -6.39 -4.07 5.57
CA GLU A 55 -6.05 -3.33 6.78
C GLU A 55 -6.34 -1.82 6.63
N ALA A 56 -5.98 -1.25 5.49
CA ALA A 56 -6.25 0.15 5.17
C ALA A 56 -7.76 0.41 5.03
N LEU A 57 -8.50 -0.47 4.35
CA LEU A 57 -9.94 -0.35 4.19
C LEU A 57 -10.65 -0.41 5.53
N GLU A 58 -10.30 -1.36 6.39
CA GLU A 58 -10.86 -1.45 7.74
C GLU A 58 -10.61 -0.17 8.55
N SER A 59 -9.41 0.39 8.44
CA SER A 59 -9.04 1.62 9.13
C SER A 59 -9.82 2.83 8.60
N PHE A 60 -9.85 3.02 7.28
CA PHE A 60 -10.58 4.13 6.65
C PHE A 60 -12.09 4.04 6.88
N SER A 61 -12.68 2.84 6.83
CA SER A 61 -14.10 2.65 7.15
C SER A 61 -14.45 2.95 8.60
N LYS A 62 -13.50 2.80 9.54
CA LYS A 62 -13.68 3.19 10.94
C LYS A 62 -13.56 4.70 11.14
N ASP A 63 -12.58 5.32 10.51
CA ASP A 63 -12.27 6.75 10.69
C ASP A 63 -13.21 7.66 9.88
N PHE A 64 -13.70 7.16 8.73
CA PHE A 64 -14.59 7.85 7.81
C PHE A 64 -15.78 6.95 7.45
N PRO A 65 -16.67 6.64 8.40
CA PRO A 65 -17.90 5.92 8.10
C PRO A 65 -18.77 6.76 7.16
N ASP A 66 -19.40 6.10 6.17
CA ASP A 66 -20.36 6.72 5.26
C ASP A 66 -21.58 7.33 5.99
#